data_AF-A0A7Y4C5L1-F1
#
_entry.id   AF-A0A7Y4C5L1-F1
#
_cell.length_a   1.000
_cell.length_b   1.000
_cell.length_c   1.000
_cell.angle_alpha   90.00
_cell.angle_beta   90.00
_cell.angle_gamma   90.00
#
_symmetry.space_group_name_H-M   'P 1'
#
loop_
_entity.id
_entity.type
_entity.pdbx_description
1 polymer ?
#
loop_
_entity_poly.entity_id
_entity_poly.type
_entity_poly.pdbx_seq_one_letter_code
_entity_poly.pdbx_strand_id
1 'polypeptide(L)' 'MELKKDPRCYTDVCVDGLWYHYDHCGTKAYILRGGASPEVELAREPQTENELIELLRNCEVNL' A
#
# COMPACT_ATOMS: atom_id res chain seq x y z
N MET A 1 -0.89 12.16 7.78
CA MET A 1 0.35 11.87 8.54
C MET A 1 1.47 11.57 7.53
N GLU A 2 2.70 12.03 7.76
CA GLU A 2 3.84 11.63 6.93
C GLU A 2 4.21 10.17 7.19
N LEU A 3 4.56 9.44 6.13
CA LEU A 3 5.06 8.08 6.27
C LEU A 3 6.52 8.09 6.72
N LYS A 4 6.87 7.15 7.57
CA LYS A 4 8.25 7.00 8.03
C LYS A 4 9.12 6.55 6.85
N LYS A 5 10.33 7.11 6.73
CA LYS A 5 11.30 6.74 5.69
C LYS A 5 12.28 5.70 6.23
N ASP A 6 11.78 4.49 6.49
CA ASP A 6 12.56 3.37 7.03
C ASP A 6 12.09 2.07 6.37
N PRO A 7 12.95 1.36 5.59
CA PRO A 7 12.56 0.17 4.84
C PRO A 7 12.20 -1.04 5.71
N ARG A 8 12.32 -0.91 7.05
CA ARG A 8 11.88 -1.92 8.03
C ARG A 8 10.47 -1.63 8.56
N CYS A 9 9.84 -0.55 8.11
CA CYS A 9 8.51 -0.13 8.52
C CYS A 9 7.51 -0.36 7.38
N TYR A 10 6.25 -0.47 7.79
CA TYR A 10 5.12 -0.59 6.89
C TYR A 10 3.97 0.26 7.40
N THR A 11 2.98 0.46 6.54
CA THR A 11 1.70 1.06 6.93
C THR A 11 0.57 0.21 6.39
N ASP A 12 -0.32 -0.19 7.29
CA ASP A 12 -1.57 -0.84 6.94
C ASP A 12 -2.68 0.21 6.79
N VAL A 13 -3.41 0.16 5.68
CA VAL A 13 -4.59 1.01 5.46
C VAL A 13 -5.76 0.18 4.97
N CYS A 14 -6.96 0.55 5.41
CA CYS A 14 -8.21 0.02 4.88
C CYS A 14 -8.73 0.97 3.80
N VAL A 15 -8.80 0.48 2.56
CA VAL A 15 -9.29 1.24 1.40
C VAL A 15 -10.41 0.43 0.75
N ASP A 16 -11.60 1.03 0.68
CA ASP A 16 -12.79 0.46 0.04
C ASP A 16 -13.13 -0.98 0.50
N GLY A 17 -12.89 -1.28 1.78
CA GLY A 17 -13.17 -2.57 2.41
C GLY A 17 -12.06 -3.62 2.27
N LEU A 18 -10.95 -3.28 1.63
CA LEU A 18 -9.75 -4.11 1.52
C LEU A 18 -8.65 -3.58 2.43
N TRP A 19 -7.94 -4.49 3.10
CA TRP A 19 -6.75 -4.16 3.88
C TRP A 19 -5.51 -4.28 3.01
N TYR A 20 -4.75 -3.20 2.93
CA TYR A 20 -3.49 -3.13 2.21
C TYR A 20 -2.33 -3.00 3.20
N HIS A 21 -1.26 -3.72 2.90
CA HIS A 21 0.03 -3.64 3.57
C HIS A 21 1.04 -2.99 2.64
N TYR A 22 1.54 -1.81 2.99
CA TYR A 22 2.54 -1.10 2.20
C TYR A 22 3.89 -1.11 2.91
N ASP A 23 4.90 -1.74 2.29
CA ASP A 23 6.28 -1.69 2.75
C ASP A 23 6.89 -0.33 2.40
N HIS A 24 7.43 0.37 3.41
CA HIS A 24 8.00 1.72 3.21
C HIS A 24 9.23 1.69 2.31
N CYS A 25 9.54 2.85 1.72
CA CYS A 25 10.67 3.02 0.80
C CYS A 25 10.56 2.17 -0.47
N GLY A 26 9.35 2.07 -1.03
CA GLY A 26 9.09 1.34 -2.25
C GLY A 26 7.77 1.76 -2.92
N THR A 27 7.37 0.95 -3.88
CA THR A 27 6.13 1.12 -4.66
C THR A 27 5.22 -0.08 -4.55
N LYS A 28 5.56 -1.06 -3.70
CA LYS A 28 4.81 -2.31 -3.58
C LYS A 28 3.88 -2.27 -2.39
N ALA A 29 2.64 -2.68 -2.62
CA ALA A 29 1.68 -2.96 -1.57
C ALA A 29 1.05 -4.34 -1.79
N TYR A 30 0.48 -4.93 -0.74
CA TYR A 30 -0.12 -6.25 -0.78
C TYR A 30 -1.51 -6.23 -0.16
N ILE A 31 -2.46 -6.95 -0.75
CA ILE A 31 -3.79 -7.10 -0.16
C ILE A 31 -3.75 -8.24 0.86
N LEU A 32 -4.14 -7.97 2.11
CA LEU A 32 -4.23 -8.97 3.16
C LEU A 32 -5.53 -9.78 3.00
N ARG A 33 -5.49 -10.84 2.17
CA ARG A 33 -6.65 -11.70 1.88
C ARG A 33 -6.39 -13.14 2.26
N GLY A 34 -6.58 -13.45 3.55
CA GLY A 34 -6.52 -14.79 4.19
C GLY A 34 -6.20 -15.97 3.28
N GLY A 35 -4.91 -16.23 3.07
CA GLY A 35 -4.39 -17.33 2.24
C GLY A 35 -3.67 -16.87 0.96
N ALA A 36 -3.86 -15.62 0.53
CA ALA A 36 -3.13 -15.00 -0.56
C ALA A 36 -2.77 -13.54 -0.22
N SER A 37 -1.69 -13.06 -0.83
CA SER A 37 -1.25 -11.66 -0.73
C SER A 37 -0.99 -11.10 -2.14
N PRO A 38 -2.05 -10.82 -2.94
CA PRO A 38 -1.88 -10.20 -4.25
C PRO A 38 -1.09 -8.90 -4.14
N GLU A 39 -0.08 -8.75 -4.99
CA GLU A 39 0.76 -7.56 -5.06
C GLU A 39 0.10 -6.49 -5.94
N VAL A 40 0.21 -5.25 -5.51
CA VAL A 40 -0.21 -4.05 -6.23
C VAL A 40 0.98 -3.12 -6.34
N GLU A 41 1.27 -2.65 -7.55
CA GLU A 41 2.33 -1.70 -7.82
C GLU A 41 1.75 -0.28 -7.86
N LEU A 42 2.22 0.58 -6.95
CA LEU A 42 1.90 1.99 -6.87
C LEU A 42 2.66 2.75 -7.97
N ALA A 43 2.03 3.78 -8.54
CA ALA A 43 2.65 4.60 -9.58
C ALA A 43 3.92 5.35 -9.09
N ARG A 44 4.07 5.55 -7.78
CA ARG A 44 5.23 6.17 -7.12
C ARG A 44 5.22 5.89 -5.62
N GLU A 45 6.34 6.16 -4.95
CA GLU A 45 6.43 6.09 -3.49
C GLU A 45 5.54 7.18 -2.84
N PRO A 46 4.56 6.82 -2.00
CA PRO A 46 3.76 7.77 -1.25
C PRO A 46 4.58 8.43 -0.14
N GLN A 47 4.39 9.74 0.07
CA GLN A 47 5.04 10.47 1.18
C GLN A 47 4.15 10.59 2.42
N THR A 48 2.83 10.44 2.24
CA THR A 48 1.84 10.53 3.32
C THR A 48 0.85 9.39 3.24
N GLU A 49 0.17 9.11 4.36
CA GLU A 49 -0.91 8.11 4.40
C GLU A 49 -2.04 8.45 3.42
N ASN A 50 -2.37 9.73 3.25
CA ASN A 50 -3.40 10.15 2.29
C ASN A 50 -2.97 9.87 0.84
N GLU A 51 -1.72 10.15 0.50
CA GLU A 51 -1.18 9.81 -0.83
C GLU A 51 -1.20 8.30 -1.06
N LEU A 52 -0.85 7.49 -0.05
CA LEU A 52 -0.94 6.04 -0.13
C LEU A 52 -2.37 5.58 -0.46
N ILE A 53 -3.37 6.11 0.27
CA ILE A 53 -4.79 5.79 0.03
C ILE A 53 -5.22 6.20 -1.39
N GLU A 54 -4.82 7.38 -1.85
CA GLU A 54 -5.15 7.86 -3.21
C GLU A 54 -4.50 7.00 -4.30
N LEU A 55 -3.24 6.58 -4.12
CA LEU A 55 -2.57 5.70 -5.06
C LEU A 55 -3.24 4.32 -5.10
N LEU A 56 -3.58 3.75 -3.95
CA LEU A 56 -4.23 2.44 -3.86
C LEU A 56 -5.61 2.41 -4.53
N ARG A 57 -6.39 3.49 -4.42
CA ARG A 57 -7.68 3.62 -5.12
C ARG A 57 -7.56 3.62 -6.64
N ASN A 58 -6.42 4.08 -7.16
CA ASN A 58 -6.17 4.22 -8.59
C ASN A 58 -5.34 3.06 -9.16
N CYS A 59 -4.96 2.08 -8.34
CA CYS A 59 -4.21 0.92 -8.79
C CYS A 59 -5.14 -0.24 -9.17
N GLU A 60 -4.81 -0.92 -10.26
CA GLU A 60 -5.42 -2.20 -10.61
C GLU A 60 -4.72 -3.34 -9.86
N VAL A 61 -5.49 -4.32 -9.40
CA VAL A 61 -4.93 -5.50 -8.74
C VAL A 61 -4.39 -6.44 -9.81
N ASN A 62 -3.10 -6.75 -9.76
CA ASN A 62 -2.53 -7.83 -10.57
C ASN A 62 -2.95 -9.16 -9.96
N LEU A 63 -3.92 -9.84 -10.59
CA LEU A 63 -4.43 -11.16 -10.17
C LEU A 63 -3.65 -12.31 -10.81
#